data_AF-A0A1G1WZU3-F1
#
_entry.id   AF-A0A1G1WZU3-F1
#
_cell.length_a   1.000
_cell.length_b   1.000
_cell.length_c   1.000
_cell.angle_alpha   90.00
_cell.angle_beta   90.00
_cell.angle_gamma   90.00
#
_symmetry.space_group_name_H-M   'P 1'
#
loop_
_entity.id
_entity.type
_entity.pdbx_description
1 polymer ?
#
loop_
_entity_poly.entity_id
_entity_poly.type
_entity_poly.pdbx_seq_one_letter_code
_entity_poly.pdbx_strand_id
1 'polypeptide(L)'
;MVQINKVYVRFGRTSRTRFGSIRLRSEDNSTLIMVTRMFQNPAFPEEVVDHTLAHELVHYIHGFSSPYPRLHKFPHRGGIIDKEMKDRGMGNLVSYYRKWVNLYAKTL
;
A
#
# COMPACT_ATOMS: atom_id res chain seq x y z
N MET A 1 0.70 -1.11 18.15
CA MET A 1 -0.59 -0.45 17.88
C MET A 1 -1.66 -1.51 17.74
N VAL A 2 -2.88 -1.23 18.20
CA VAL A 2 -4.04 -2.13 18.09
C VAL A 2 -4.96 -1.58 17.00
N GLN A 3 -5.52 -2.44 16.16
CA GLN A 3 -6.49 -2.07 15.14
C GLN A 3 -7.77 -1.49 15.78
N ILE A 4 -8.13 -0.24 15.43
CA ILE A 4 -9.28 0.46 16.04
C ILE A 4 -10.54 0.55 15.16
N ASN A 5 -10.44 0.18 13.88
CA ASN A 5 -11.58 0.07 12.97
C ASN A 5 -11.41 -1.13 12.03
N LYS A 6 -12.50 -1.55 11.37
CA LYS A 6 -12.43 -2.61 10.37
C LYS A 6 -11.61 -2.16 9.17
N VAL A 7 -10.67 -3.00 8.74
CA VAL A 7 -9.87 -2.80 7.53
C VAL A 7 -10.25 -3.89 6.54
N TYR A 8 -10.77 -3.50 5.39
CA TYR A 8 -11.09 -4.41 4.29
C TYR A 8 -10.03 -4.29 3.21
N VAL A 9 -9.61 -5.44 2.67
CA VAL A 9 -8.73 -5.52 1.50
C VAL A 9 -9.49 -6.17 0.37
N ARG A 10 -9.49 -5.55 -0.82
CA ARG A 10 -10.17 -6.10 -2.01
C ARG A 10 -9.40 -5.80 -3.29
N PHE A 11 -9.58 -6.63 -4.31
CA PHE A 11 -9.20 -6.27 -5.66
C PHE A 11 -10.17 -5.22 -6.23
N GLY A 12 -9.62 -4.12 -6.74
CA GLY A 12 -10.36 -3.03 -7.36
C GLY A 12 -10.55 -3.21 -8.87
N ARG A 13 -10.47 -2.08 -9.59
CA ARG A 13 -10.39 -2.07 -11.06
C ARG A 13 -8.97 -2.40 -11.52
N THR A 14 -8.84 -2.87 -12.76
CA THR A 14 -7.55 -3.00 -13.43
C THR A 14 -6.93 -1.63 -13.60
N SER A 15 -5.67 -1.48 -13.17
CA SER A 15 -4.88 -0.27 -13.30
C SER A 15 -3.42 -0.63 -13.53
N ARG A 16 -2.81 -0.03 -14.57
CA ARG A 16 -1.42 -0.26 -14.99
C ARG A 16 -0.43 0.70 -14.32
N THR A 17 -0.88 1.76 -13.66
CA THR A 17 0.02 2.82 -13.12
C THR A 17 -0.22 3.13 -11.64
N ARG A 18 -1.37 2.72 -11.10
CA ARG A 18 -1.68 2.79 -9.66
C ARG A 18 -2.04 1.40 -9.16
N PHE A 19 -1.14 0.79 -8.39
CA PHE A 19 -1.29 -0.59 -7.94
C PHE A 19 -2.05 -0.75 -6.63
N GLY A 20 -1.98 0.26 -5.75
CA GLY A 20 -2.67 0.30 -4.46
C GLY A 20 -3.41 1.62 -4.26
N SER A 21 -4.40 1.60 -3.37
CA SER A 21 -4.97 2.81 -2.78
C SER A 21 -5.69 2.50 -1.47
N ILE A 22 -5.74 3.48 -0.59
CA ILE A 22 -6.44 3.42 0.69
C ILE A 22 -7.41 4.58 0.86
N ARG A 23 -8.60 4.30 1.40
CA ARG A 23 -9.59 5.31 1.79
C ARG A 23 -10.30 4.97 3.08
N LEU A 24 -10.62 6.00 3.87
CA LEU A 24 -11.56 5.90 4.98
C LEU A 24 -12.98 6.04 4.44
N ARG A 25 -13.90 5.18 4.87
CA ARG A 25 -15.32 5.25 4.52
C ARG A 25 -16.07 5.99 5.62
N SER A 26 -16.77 7.06 5.24
CA SER A 26 -17.57 7.87 6.15
C SER A 26 -18.77 7.12 6.71
N GLU A 27 -19.33 6.19 5.94
CA GLU A 27 -20.59 5.52 6.28
C GLU A 27 -20.49 4.62 7.53
N ASP A 28 -19.37 3.92 7.69
CA ASP A 28 -19.18 2.90 8.73
C ASP A 28 -17.83 3.02 9.46
N ASN A 29 -17.11 4.12 9.21
CA ASN A 29 -15.77 4.39 9.71
C ASN A 29 -14.75 3.27 9.41
N SER A 30 -15.01 2.42 8.41
CA SER A 30 -14.08 1.38 7.97
C SER A 30 -13.04 1.90 6.99
N THR A 31 -11.86 1.30 6.98
CA THR A 31 -10.83 1.58 5.98
C THR A 31 -10.91 0.54 4.88
N LEU A 32 -10.89 0.98 3.62
CA LEU A 32 -10.80 0.10 2.46
C LEU A 32 -9.46 0.29 1.76
N ILE A 33 -8.70 -0.79 1.66
CA ILE A 33 -7.51 -0.91 0.81
C ILE A 33 -7.93 -1.63 -0.47
N MET A 34 -7.63 -1.02 -1.62
CA MET A 34 -7.85 -1.59 -2.94
C MET A 34 -6.51 -1.88 -3.61
N VAL A 35 -6.35 -3.11 -4.09
CA VAL A 35 -5.21 -3.55 -4.90
C VAL A 35 -5.68 -3.70 -6.36
N THR A 36 -4.84 -3.36 -7.33
CA THR A 36 -5.18 -3.50 -8.76
C THR A 36 -5.58 -4.93 -9.08
N ARG A 37 -6.63 -5.09 -9.91
CA ARG A 37 -7.10 -6.43 -10.33
C ARG A 37 -6.04 -7.21 -11.12
N MET A 38 -5.07 -6.53 -11.73
CA MET A 38 -3.99 -7.17 -12.49
C MET A 38 -3.21 -8.19 -11.67
N PHE A 39 -3.06 -7.95 -10.37
CA PHE A 39 -2.34 -8.83 -9.45
C PHE A 39 -3.08 -10.15 -9.15
N GLN A 40 -4.29 -10.35 -9.68
CA GLN A 40 -4.92 -11.68 -9.68
C GLN A 40 -4.29 -12.63 -10.71
N ASN A 41 -3.56 -12.09 -11.71
CA ASN A 41 -2.84 -12.91 -12.66
C ASN A 41 -1.53 -13.40 -12.00
N PRO A 42 -1.29 -14.72 -11.89
CA PRO A 42 -0.09 -15.27 -11.25
C PRO A 42 1.22 -14.96 -11.98
N ALA A 43 1.17 -14.36 -13.19
CA ALA A 43 2.35 -13.82 -13.84
C ALA A 43 2.94 -12.58 -13.13
N PHE A 44 2.17 -11.92 -12.25
CA PHE A 44 2.68 -10.83 -11.42
C PHE A 44 3.32 -11.42 -10.14
N PRO A 45 4.54 -11.00 -9.78
CA PRO A 45 5.21 -11.54 -8.60
C PRO A 45 4.49 -11.19 -7.29
N GLU A 46 4.44 -12.15 -6.36
CA GLU A 46 3.80 -11.99 -5.05
C GLU A 46 4.43 -10.85 -4.24
N GLU A 47 5.75 -10.64 -4.34
CA GLU A 47 6.45 -9.56 -3.62
C GLU A 47 5.95 -8.16 -4.01
N VAL A 48 5.45 -8.00 -5.24
CA VAL A 48 4.86 -6.73 -5.70
C VAL A 48 3.48 -6.53 -5.04
N VAL A 49 2.72 -7.61 -4.90
CA VAL A 49 1.41 -7.61 -4.22
C VAL A 49 1.59 -7.31 -2.74
N ASP A 50 2.51 -8.01 -2.09
CA ASP A 50 2.84 -7.85 -0.66
C ASP A 50 3.38 -6.44 -0.38
N HIS A 51 4.31 -5.96 -1.20
CA HIS A 51 4.80 -4.58 -1.08
C HIS A 51 3.64 -3.58 -1.19
N THR A 52 2.77 -3.74 -2.19
CA THR A 52 1.64 -2.83 -2.41
C THR A 52 0.70 -2.83 -1.21
N LEU A 53 0.35 -4.00 -0.67
CA LEU A 53 -0.50 -4.09 0.51
C LEU A 53 0.17 -3.49 1.75
N ALA A 54 1.45 -3.80 1.98
CA ALA A 54 2.23 -3.26 3.10
C ALA A 54 2.34 -1.73 3.02
N HIS A 55 2.54 -1.17 1.83
CA HIS A 55 2.57 0.27 1.58
C HIS A 55 1.26 0.95 2.03
N GLU A 56 0.12 0.40 1.62
CA GLU A 56 -1.20 0.93 2.03
C GLU A 56 -1.45 0.75 3.54
N LEU A 57 -0.96 -0.33 4.15
CA LEU A 57 -1.04 -0.52 5.60
C LEU A 57 -0.15 0.48 6.36
N VAL A 58 0.99 0.87 5.80
CA VAL A 58 1.82 1.93 6.40
C VAL A 58 1.11 3.28 6.33
N HIS A 59 0.42 3.58 5.23
CA HIS A 59 -0.46 4.76 5.20
C HIS A 59 -1.49 4.72 6.33
N TYR A 60 -2.15 3.59 6.53
CA TYR A 60 -3.14 3.40 7.58
C TYR A 60 -2.59 3.71 8.98
N ILE A 61 -1.46 3.09 9.36
CA ILE A 61 -0.85 3.29 10.70
C ILE A 61 -0.29 4.71 10.88
N HIS A 62 0.08 5.40 9.81
CA HIS A 62 0.54 6.79 9.87
C HIS A 62 -0.60 7.82 9.99
N GLY A 63 -1.86 7.38 10.06
CA GLY A 63 -3.02 8.28 10.14
C GLY A 63 -3.54 8.77 8.79
N PHE A 64 -3.11 8.17 7.68
CA PHE A 64 -3.65 8.48 6.35
C PHE A 64 -4.81 7.53 6.04
N SER A 65 -5.96 8.10 5.66
CA SER A 65 -7.17 7.31 5.34
C SER A 65 -7.56 6.33 6.46
N SER A 66 -7.33 6.75 7.70
CA SER A 66 -7.60 5.98 8.91
C SER A 66 -8.09 6.90 10.03
N PRO A 67 -8.70 6.35 11.09
CA PRO A 67 -9.12 7.12 12.26
C PRO A 67 -7.97 7.54 13.20
N TYR A 68 -6.72 7.14 12.93
CA TYR A 68 -5.60 7.55 13.78
C TYR A 68 -5.21 9.01 13.56
N PRO A 69 -4.65 9.67 14.59
CA PRO A 69 -3.94 10.93 14.39
C PRO A 69 -2.83 10.79 13.34
N ARG A 70 -2.66 11.82 12.50
CA ARG A 70 -1.58 11.85 11.51
C ARG A 70 -0.23 11.97 12.21
N LEU A 71 0.64 10.99 11.98
CA LEU A 71 2.04 11.03 12.45
C LEU A 71 2.90 11.98 11.60
N HIS A 72 2.49 12.21 10.35
CA HIS A 72 3.21 13.06 9.40
C HIS A 72 2.24 13.95 8.61
N LYS A 73 2.73 15.13 8.19
CA LYS A 73 1.95 16.06 7.37
C LYS A 73 1.67 15.52 5.97
N PHE A 74 2.65 14.85 5.37
CA PHE A 74 2.58 14.32 4.00
C PHE A 74 3.03 12.86 3.97
N PRO A 75 2.33 11.98 3.23
CA PRO A 75 2.53 10.53 3.35
C PRO A 75 3.83 10.01 2.75
N HIS A 76 4.41 10.64 1.74
CA HIS A 76 5.62 10.11 1.08
C HIS A 76 6.86 10.98 1.26
N ARG A 77 6.72 12.15 1.90
CA ARG A 77 7.82 13.11 2.00
C ARG A 77 8.96 12.50 2.82
N GLY A 78 10.17 12.55 2.27
CA GLY A 78 11.36 11.96 2.91
C GLY A 78 11.38 10.42 2.92
N GLY A 79 10.52 9.76 2.13
CA GLY A 79 10.49 8.30 2.07
C GLY A 79 10.01 7.64 3.36
N ILE A 80 9.18 8.32 4.15
CA ILE A 80 8.71 7.82 5.45
C ILE A 80 7.98 6.47 5.36
N ILE A 81 7.27 6.19 4.26
CA ILE A 81 6.64 4.88 4.05
C ILE A 81 7.70 3.79 3.92
N ASP A 82 8.63 3.96 2.99
CA ASP A 82 9.73 3.02 2.77
C ASP A 82 10.59 2.84 4.03
N LYS A 83 10.79 3.91 4.80
CA LYS A 83 11.51 3.86 6.08
C LYS A 83 10.76 3.01 7.09
N GLU A 84 9.48 3.28 7.31
CA GLU A 84 8.65 2.48 8.23
C GLU A 84 8.57 1.01 7.79
N MET A 85 8.45 0.75 6.48
CA MET A 85 8.48 -0.62 5.95
C MET A 85 9.81 -1.32 6.27
N LYS A 86 10.94 -0.64 6.06
CA LYS A 86 12.28 -1.18 6.37
C LYS A 86 12.48 -1.40 7.86
N ASP A 87 12.06 -0.46 8.70
CA ASP A 87 12.16 -0.54 10.16
C ASP A 87 11.32 -1.72 10.70
N ARG A 88 10.28 -2.12 9.97
CA ARG A 88 9.46 -3.32 10.23
C ARG A 88 9.97 -4.61 9.58
N GLY A 89 11.17 -4.60 9.01
CA GLY A 89 11.81 -5.78 8.41
C GLY A 89 11.42 -6.07 6.95
N MET A 90 10.63 -5.20 6.29
CA MET A 90 10.17 -5.40 4.90
C MET A 90 11.10 -4.75 3.86
N GLY A 91 12.38 -4.56 4.19
CA GLY A 91 13.36 -3.91 3.30
C GLY A 91 13.62 -4.66 2.00
N ASN A 92 13.44 -5.99 2.00
CA ASN A 92 13.50 -6.84 0.81
C ASN A 92 12.37 -6.48 -0.17
N LEU A 93 11.12 -6.32 0.31
CA LEU A 93 9.97 -5.94 -0.50
C LEU A 93 10.15 -4.57 -1.14
N VAL A 94 10.65 -3.57 -0.38
CA VAL A 94 10.93 -2.22 -0.90
C VAL A 94 11.96 -2.29 -2.03
N SER A 95 13.03 -3.06 -1.82
CA SER A 95 14.10 -3.24 -2.81
C SER A 95 13.61 -3.94 -4.07
N TYR A 96 12.84 -5.01 -3.91
CA TYR A 96 12.24 -5.78 -5.00
C TYR A 96 11.30 -4.92 -5.84
N TYR A 97 10.34 -4.26 -5.18
CA TYR A 97 9.33 -3.44 -5.84
C TYR A 97 9.95 -2.32 -6.67
N ARG A 98 10.96 -1.61 -6.13
CA ARG A 98 11.69 -0.56 -6.88
C ARG A 98 12.33 -1.11 -8.16
N LYS A 99 12.99 -2.28 -8.10
CA LYS A 99 13.58 -2.92 -9.28
C LYS A 99 12.51 -3.33 -10.29
N TRP A 100 11.44 -3.94 -9.81
CA TRP A 100 10.35 -4.42 -10.65
C TRP A 100 9.64 -3.27 -11.37
N VAL A 101 9.29 -2.18 -10.66
CA VAL A 101 8.62 -1.01 -11.27
C VAL A 101 9.48 -0.39 -12.37
N ASN A 102 10.80 -0.31 -12.19
CA ASN A 102 11.71 0.22 -13.20
C ASN A 102 11.73 -0.63 -14.49
N LEU A 103 11.55 -1.94 -14.38
CA LEU A 103 11.45 -2.84 -15.54
C LEU A 103 10.05 -2.78 -16.15
N TYR A 104 9.01 -2.86 -15.31
CA TYR A 104 7.63 -2.82 -15.70
C TYR A 104 7.26 -1.53 -16.45
N ALA A 105 7.79 -0.38 -16.02
CA ALA A 105 7.58 0.90 -16.69
C ALA A 105 8.05 0.91 -18.16
N LYS A 106 9.01 0.05 -18.54
CA LYS A 106 9.47 -0.11 -19.93
C LYS A 106 8.51 -0.93 -20.80
N THR A 107 7.50 -1.55 -20.18
CA THR A 107 6.47 -2.38 -20.84
C THR A 107 5.14 -1.62 -21.00
N LEU A 108 5.06 -0.39 -20.52
CA LEU A 108 3.91 0.49 -20.63
C LEU A 108 3.94 1.25 -21.96
#